data_AF-A0A3N9TMP2-F1
#
_entry.id   AF-A0A3N9TMP2-F1
#
_cell.length_a   1.000
_cell.length_b   1.000
_cell.length_c   1.000
_cell.angle_alpha   90.00
_cell.angle_beta   90.00
_cell.angle_gamma   90.00
#
_symmetry.space_group_name_H-M   'P 1'
#
loop_
_entity.id
_entity.type
_entity.pdbx_description
1 polymer ?
#
loop_
_entity_poly.entity_id
_entity_poly.type
_entity_poly.pdbx_seq_one_letter_code
_entity_poly.pdbx_strand_id
1 'polypeptide(L)'
;MSLIKFDEETVKQLIKEKTQEVLEEMGVVGLIWRMDRMRVVCGGYSERWVVDHICHHPYVVQHQLAISTSSGWMFKAKQMEEFIDLYFPELGVNHKRGAKIG
;
A
#
# COMPACT_ATOMS: atom_id res chain seq x y z
N MET A 1 -13.07 -43.87 10.57
CA MET A 1 -12.10 -42.77 10.39
C MET A 1 -12.91 -41.49 10.26
N SER A 2 -12.93 -40.65 11.28
CA SER A 2 -13.73 -39.42 11.27
C SER A 2 -13.04 -38.40 10.37
N LEU A 3 -13.70 -38.06 9.25
CA LEU A 3 -13.35 -36.93 8.40
C LEU A 3 -13.50 -35.67 9.26
N ILE A 4 -12.36 -35.10 9.69
CA ILE A 4 -12.32 -33.77 10.28
C ILE A 4 -12.80 -32.82 9.18
N LYS A 5 -14.09 -32.45 9.23
CA LYS A 5 -14.63 -31.36 8.43
C LYS A 5 -14.02 -30.08 9.00
N PHE A 6 -12.87 -29.70 8.47
CA PHE A 6 -12.35 -28.36 8.72
C PHE A 6 -13.36 -27.38 8.17
N ASP A 7 -13.97 -26.62 9.08
CA ASP A 7 -14.86 -25.54 8.74
C ASP A 7 -14.07 -24.50 7.94
N GLU A 8 -14.50 -24.24 6.72
CA GLU A 8 -13.77 -23.44 5.74
C GLU A 8 -13.63 -21.98 6.21
N GLU A 9 -14.59 -21.48 6.98
CA GLU A 9 -14.51 -20.16 7.62
C GLU A 9 -13.44 -20.13 8.69
N THR A 10 -13.37 -21.16 9.55
CA THR A 10 -12.33 -21.28 10.57
C THR A 10 -10.93 -21.27 9.97
N VAL A 11 -10.73 -21.97 8.84
CA VAL A 11 -9.44 -21.98 8.12
C VAL A 11 -9.12 -20.61 7.52
N LYS A 12 -10.10 -19.92 6.91
CA LYS A 12 -9.91 -18.57 6.36
C LYS A 12 -9.57 -17.56 7.44
N GLN A 13 -10.21 -17.65 8.60
CA GLN A 13 -9.95 -16.79 9.75
C GLN A 13 -8.51 -16.95 10.25
N LEU A 14 -8.06 -18.20 10.44
CA LEU A 14 -6.70 -18.54 10.87
C LEU A 14 -5.64 -18.07 9.86
N ILE A 15 -5.90 -18.23 8.56
CA ILE A 15 -5.00 -17.73 7.51
C ILE A 15 -4.91 -16.21 7.57
N LYS A 16 -6.04 -15.52 7.76
CA LYS A 16 -6.08 -14.05 7.82
C LYS A 16 -5.30 -13.53 9.02
N GLU A 17 -5.51 -14.10 10.20
CA GLU A 17 -4.81 -13.72 11.44
C GLU A 17 -3.30 -13.98 11.32
N LYS A 18 -2.90 -15.17 10.86
CA LYS A 18 -1.47 -15.49 10.72
C LYS A 18 -0.79 -14.64 9.64
N THR A 19 -1.50 -14.35 8.57
CA THR A 19 -1.00 -13.44 7.53
C THR A 19 -0.86 -12.03 8.07
N GLN A 20 -1.82 -11.54 8.86
CA GLN A 20 -1.74 -10.23 9.50
C GLN A 20 -0.58 -10.16 10.49
N GLU A 21 -0.38 -11.18 11.32
CA GLU A 21 0.72 -11.26 12.30
C GLU A 21 2.09 -11.28 11.59
N VAL A 22 2.26 -12.07 10.53
CA VAL A 22 3.50 -12.07 9.72
C VAL A 22 3.72 -10.71 9.05
N LEU A 23 2.65 -10.10 8.53
CA LEU A 23 2.72 -8.77 7.97
C LEU A 23 3.06 -7.74 9.05
N GLU A 24 2.57 -7.86 10.29
CA GLU A 24 2.91 -6.96 11.41
C GLU A 24 4.37 -7.14 11.86
N GLU A 25 4.84 -8.38 11.98
CA GLU A 25 6.23 -8.73 12.33
C GLU A 25 7.24 -8.27 11.26
N MET A 26 6.85 -8.32 9.99
CA MET A 26 7.63 -7.73 8.90
C MET A 26 7.50 -6.19 8.83
N GLY A 27 6.70 -5.59 9.71
CA GLY A 27 6.32 -4.18 9.73
C GLY A 27 5.26 -3.79 8.69
N VAL A 28 4.90 -4.67 7.77
CA VAL A 28 4.09 -4.48 6.56
C VAL A 28 2.63 -4.05 6.79
N VAL A 29 1.99 -4.35 7.92
CA VAL A 29 0.60 -3.90 8.18
C VAL A 29 0.54 -2.39 8.36
N GLY A 30 -0.19 -1.72 7.47
CA GLY A 30 -0.20 -0.26 7.35
C GLY A 30 0.93 0.32 6.48
N LEU A 31 1.91 -0.50 6.07
CA LEU A 31 3.04 -0.11 5.22
C LEU A 31 2.84 -0.41 3.72
N ILE A 32 1.69 -0.95 3.30
CA ILE A 32 1.40 -1.12 1.87
C ILE A 32 0.18 -0.31 1.47
N TRP A 33 0.37 0.59 0.52
CA TRP A 33 -0.71 1.29 -0.15
C TRP A 33 -1.06 0.62 -1.47
N ARG A 34 -2.34 0.72 -1.83
CA ARG A 34 -2.84 0.44 -3.19
C ARG A 34 -3.01 1.74 -3.95
N MET A 35 -3.22 1.62 -5.26
CA MET A 35 -3.40 2.76 -6.17
C MET A 35 -4.42 3.78 -5.67
N ASP A 36 -5.57 3.34 -5.12
CA ASP A 36 -6.58 4.27 -4.59
C ASP A 36 -6.04 5.16 -3.47
N ARG A 37 -5.26 4.59 -2.54
CA ARG A 37 -4.64 5.35 -1.46
C ARG A 37 -3.56 6.28 -2.01
N MET A 38 -2.74 5.80 -2.95
CA MET A 38 -1.70 6.61 -3.60
C MET A 38 -2.29 7.81 -4.33
N ARG A 39 -3.42 7.65 -5.02
CA ARG A 39 -4.13 8.75 -5.68
C ARG A 39 -4.60 9.80 -4.69
N VAL A 40 -5.13 9.39 -3.54
CA VAL A 40 -5.52 10.32 -2.46
C VAL A 40 -4.31 11.11 -1.94
N VAL A 41 -3.19 10.43 -1.72
CA VAL A 41 -1.95 11.08 -1.24
C VAL A 41 -1.40 12.06 -2.28
N CYS A 42 -1.48 11.73 -3.56
CA CYS A 42 -1.15 12.63 -4.66
C CYS A 42 -2.20 13.73 -4.91
N GLY A 43 -3.14 14.01 -4.00
CA GLY A 43 -4.12 15.08 -4.21
C GLY A 43 -5.26 14.75 -5.18
N GLY A 44 -5.54 13.46 -5.40
CA GLY A 44 -6.66 12.99 -6.22
C GLY A 44 -6.35 12.81 -7.71
N TYR A 45 -5.08 12.86 -8.12
CA TYR A 45 -4.70 12.66 -9.52
C TYR A 45 -5.16 11.30 -10.08
N SER A 46 -5.25 11.24 -11.41
CA SER A 46 -5.63 10.03 -12.12
C SER A 46 -4.58 8.93 -11.92
N GLU A 47 -5.02 7.68 -12.02
CA GLU A 47 -4.13 6.53 -11.96
C GLU A 47 -2.98 6.63 -12.97
N ARG A 48 -3.28 7.04 -14.21
CA ARG A 48 -2.29 7.24 -15.25
C ARG A 48 -1.24 8.27 -14.85
N TRP A 49 -1.65 9.38 -14.25
CA TRP A 49 -0.72 10.40 -13.77
C TRP A 49 0.21 9.84 -12.70
N VAL A 50 -0.33 9.08 -11.73
CA VAL A 50 0.47 8.41 -10.69
C VAL A 50 1.46 7.43 -11.32
N VAL A 51 1.05 6.63 -12.29
CA VAL A 51 1.95 5.71 -12.98
C VAL A 51 3.08 6.46 -13.69
N ASP A 52 2.73 7.47 -14.47
CA ASP A 52 3.70 8.20 -15.30
C ASP A 52 4.69 9.04 -14.48
N HIS A 53 4.25 9.64 -13.37
CA HIS A 53 5.07 10.61 -12.60
C HIS A 53 5.66 10.02 -11.32
N ILE A 54 5.02 8.99 -10.74
CA ILE A 54 5.45 8.37 -9.48
C ILE A 54 6.04 6.98 -9.75
N CYS A 55 5.27 6.06 -10.34
CA CYS A 55 5.73 4.66 -10.49
C CYS A 55 6.97 4.54 -11.35
N HIS A 56 7.09 5.36 -12.40
CA HIS A 56 8.25 5.39 -13.29
C HIS A 56 9.36 6.34 -12.82
N HIS A 57 9.21 6.99 -11.67
CA HIS A 57 10.26 7.87 -11.16
C HIS A 57 11.54 7.07 -10.87
N PRO A 58 12.74 7.54 -11.29
CA PRO A 58 13.99 6.79 -11.15
C PRO A 58 14.25 6.32 -9.71
N TYR A 59 13.98 7.16 -8.72
CA TYR A 59 14.10 6.81 -7.31
C TYR A 59 13.15 5.67 -6.89
N VAL A 60 11.89 5.71 -7.33
CA VAL A 60 10.88 4.69 -7.01
C VAL A 60 11.27 3.34 -7.62
N VAL A 61 11.78 3.35 -8.86
CA VAL A 61 12.26 2.15 -9.56
C VAL A 61 13.52 1.60 -8.90
N GLN A 62 14.52 2.45 -8.64
CA GLN A 62 15.81 2.05 -8.07
C GLN A 62 15.67 1.44 -6.67
N HIS A 63 14.77 1.99 -5.84
CA HIS A 63 14.53 1.52 -4.48
C HIS A 63 13.37 0.53 -4.36
N GLN A 64 12.76 0.13 -5.49
CA GLN A 64 11.63 -0.79 -5.55
C GLN A 64 10.52 -0.40 -4.57
N LEU A 65 10.08 0.86 -4.64
CA LEU A 65 9.04 1.41 -3.75
C LEU A 65 7.63 1.10 -4.25
N ALA A 66 7.48 0.83 -5.55
CA ALA A 66 6.24 0.43 -6.19
C ALA A 66 6.42 -0.90 -6.93
N ILE A 67 5.44 -1.78 -6.82
CA ILE A 67 5.42 -3.09 -7.47
C ILE A 67 4.12 -3.20 -8.28
N SER A 68 4.26 -3.51 -9.57
CA SER A 68 3.13 -3.83 -10.44
C SER A 68 2.71 -5.28 -10.22
N THR A 69 1.40 -5.51 -10.09
CA THR A 69 0.78 -6.82 -9.89
C THR A 69 -0.41 -7.00 -10.84
N SER A 70 -0.93 -8.23 -10.93
CA SER A 70 -2.10 -8.54 -11.74
C SER A 70 -3.37 -7.77 -11.36
N SER A 71 -3.42 -7.23 -10.13
CA SER A 71 -4.56 -6.46 -9.61
C SER A 71 -4.29 -4.95 -9.50
N GLY A 72 -3.18 -4.46 -10.07
CA GLY A 72 -2.78 -3.06 -10.03
C GLY A 72 -1.45 -2.85 -9.34
N TRP A 73 -1.25 -1.70 -8.69
CA TRP A 73 0.01 -1.35 -8.04
C TRP A 73 -0.05 -1.43 -6.52
N MET A 74 1.04 -1.93 -5.93
CA MET A 74 1.32 -1.91 -4.50
C MET A 74 2.52 -1.02 -4.20
N PHE A 75 2.44 -0.26 -3.13
CA PHE A 75 3.37 0.80 -2.78
C PHE A 75 3.84 0.67 -1.34
N LYS A 76 5.13 0.84 -1.06
CA LYS A 76 5.65 0.87 0.31
C LYS A 76 5.31 2.22 0.97
N ALA A 77 4.28 2.27 1.80
CA ALA A 77 3.65 3.47 2.32
C ALA A 77 4.65 4.46 2.94
N LYS A 78 5.46 4.03 3.91
CA LYS A 78 6.40 4.91 4.61
C LYS A 78 7.43 5.52 3.67
N GLN A 79 8.05 4.70 2.82
CA GLN A 79 9.03 5.18 1.85
C GLN A 79 8.39 6.07 0.78
N MET A 80 7.12 5.82 0.43
CA MET A 80 6.39 6.65 -0.50
C MET A 80 5.97 7.99 0.11
N GLU A 81 5.63 8.03 1.41
CA GLU A 81 5.43 9.30 2.14
C GLU A 81 6.71 10.13 2.11
N GLU A 82 7.85 9.54 2.47
CA GLU A 82 9.15 10.22 2.45
C GLU A 82 9.52 10.69 1.03
N PHE A 83 9.25 9.85 0.01
CA PHE A 83 9.46 10.21 -1.39
C PHE A 83 8.60 11.40 -1.82
N ILE A 84 7.31 11.41 -1.48
CA ILE A 84 6.40 12.50 -1.84
C ILE A 84 6.78 13.79 -1.11
N ASP A 85 7.08 13.71 0.19
CA ASP A 85 7.51 14.88 0.97
C ASP A 85 8.82 15.49 0.42
N LEU A 86 9.71 14.66 -0.14
CA LEU A 86 11.00 15.11 -0.70
C LEU A 86 10.91 15.64 -2.14
N TYR A 87 10.22 14.93 -3.03
CA TYR A 87 10.21 15.23 -4.47
C TYR A 87 8.95 15.95 -4.96
N PHE A 88 7.87 15.89 -4.18
CA PHE A 88 6.58 16.51 -4.50
C PHE A 88 5.99 17.22 -3.28
N PRO A 89 6.72 18.17 -2.66
CA PRO A 89 6.29 18.84 -1.42
C PRO A 89 4.93 19.54 -1.56
N GLU A 90 4.55 19.95 -2.77
CA GLU A 90 3.24 20.52 -3.10
C GLU A 90 2.08 19.51 -2.92
N LEU A 91 2.35 18.21 -3.00
CA LEU A 91 1.36 17.15 -2.81
C LEU A 91 1.21 16.73 -1.34
N GLY A 92 2.29 16.79 -0.57
CA GLY A 92 2.32 16.40 0.86
C GLY A 92 1.34 17.18 1.75
N VAL A 93 0.95 18.41 1.34
CA VAL A 93 -0.04 19.24 2.04
C VAL A 93 -1.44 18.58 2.04
N ASN A 94 -1.79 17.83 1.00
CA ASN A 94 -3.09 17.16 0.89
C ASN A 94 -3.15 15.88 1.74
N HIS A 95 -2.04 15.16 1.86
CA HIS A 95 -1.93 13.98 2.73
C HIS A 95 -2.09 14.34 4.21
N LYS A 96 -1.44 15.43 4.68
CA LYS A 96 -1.50 15.88 6.08
C LYS A 96 -2.88 16.44 6.49
N ARG A 97 -3.70 16.87 5.53
CA ARG A 97 -5.11 17.26 5.77
C ARG A 97 -6.05 16.05 5.86
N GLY A 98 -5.77 14.96 5.14
CA GLY A 98 -6.56 13.73 5.18
C GLY A 98 -6.39 12.89 6.46
N ALA A 99 -5.34 13.12 7.25
CA ALA A 99 -5.10 12.43 8.51
C ALA A 99 -5.87 13.01 9.72
N LYS A 100 -6.64 14.11 9.53
CA LYS A 100 -7.42 14.76 10.61
C LYS A 100 -8.91 14.39 10.64
N ILE A 101 -9.31 13.34 9.93
CA ILE A 101 -10.68 12.80 10.00
C ILE A 101 -10.59 11.29 10.15
N GLY A 102 -10.51 10.88 11.42
CA GLY A 102 -10.59 9.52 11.93
C GLY A 102 -10.93 9.62 13.41
#